data_AF-A0AA48L5U9-F1
#
_entry.id   AF-A0AA48L5U9-F1
#
_cell.length_a   1.000
_cell.length_b   1.000
_cell.length_c   1.000
_cell.angle_alpha   90.00
_cell.angle_beta   90.00
_cell.angle_gamma   90.00
#
_symmetry.space_group_name_H-M   'P 1'
#
loop_
_entity.id
_entity.type
_entity.pdbx_description
1 polymer ?
#
loop_
_entity_poly.entity_id
_entity_poly.type
_entity_poly.pdbx_seq_one_letter_code
_entity_poly.pdbx_strand_id
1 'polypeptide(L)'
;MTFLTAEAIDRAVSHMNEDHADGNLYIVQAFQDRAATRADMVTLDETTGTWSYTLEDGTTKTAVIAFPNKLQKRDDIRIEVVALYKQACTDLGVAPAGHGHGHGHGHGHGENH
;
A
#
# COMPACT_ATOMS: atom_id res chain seq x y z
N MET A 1 -8.83 -4.25 -26.88
CA MET A 1 -9.53 -4.62 -25.64
C MET A 1 -8.98 -3.78 -24.49
N THR A 2 -9.75 -2.82 -24.00
CA THR A 2 -9.34 -1.96 -22.87
C THR A 2 -9.36 -2.81 -21.60
N PHE A 3 -8.19 -3.05 -21.02
CA PHE A 3 -8.06 -3.86 -19.80
C PHE A 3 -8.39 -3.07 -18.53
N LEU A 4 -8.42 -1.73 -18.64
CA LEU A 4 -8.80 -0.72 -17.64
C LEU A 4 -10.27 -0.29 -17.83
N THR A 5 -11.22 -1.22 -17.84
CA THR A 5 -12.63 -0.82 -17.67
C THR A 5 -12.89 -0.47 -16.22
N ALA A 6 -13.85 0.43 -15.94
CA ALA A 6 -14.20 0.79 -14.57
C ALA A 6 -14.52 -0.44 -13.70
N GLU A 7 -15.24 -1.41 -14.24
CA GLU A 7 -15.54 -2.68 -13.54
C GLU A 7 -14.29 -3.54 -13.27
N ALA A 8 -13.30 -3.51 -14.18
CA ALA A 8 -12.05 -4.23 -14.00
C ALA A 8 -11.19 -3.60 -12.91
N ILE A 9 -11.15 -2.27 -12.89
CA ILE A 9 -10.47 -1.47 -11.88
C ILE A 9 -11.14 -1.71 -10.53
N ASP A 10 -12.45 -1.56 -10.44
CA ASP A 10 -13.23 -1.79 -9.22
C ASP A 10 -12.99 -3.19 -8.62
N ARG A 11 -13.01 -4.23 -9.45
CA ARG A 11 -12.72 -5.60 -9.01
C ARG A 11 -11.28 -5.79 -8.55
N ALA A 12 -10.31 -5.16 -9.23
CA ALA A 12 -8.90 -5.23 -8.83
C ALA A 12 -8.64 -4.46 -7.53
N VAL A 13 -9.24 -3.28 -7.40
CA VAL A 13 -9.20 -2.42 -6.22
C VAL A 13 -9.81 -3.14 -5.02
N SER A 14 -11.01 -3.72 -5.18
CA SER A 14 -11.67 -4.48 -4.11
C SER A 14 -10.78 -5.63 -3.64
N HIS A 15 -10.22 -6.42 -4.57
CA HIS A 15 -9.30 -7.51 -4.22
C HIS A 15 -8.04 -7.00 -3.50
N MET A 16 -7.48 -5.88 -3.91
CA MET A 16 -6.33 -5.26 -3.24
C MET A 16 -6.67 -4.76 -1.83
N ASN A 17 -7.84 -4.16 -1.64
CA ASN A 17 -8.27 -3.70 -0.34
C ASN A 17 -8.58 -4.86 0.60
N GLU A 18 -9.09 -5.99 0.09
CA GLU A 18 -9.42 -7.16 0.91
C GLU A 18 -8.19 -8.02 1.28
N ASP A 19 -7.26 -8.24 0.35
CA ASP A 19 -6.08 -9.10 0.58
C ASP A 19 -4.82 -8.32 1.00
N HIS A 20 -4.76 -7.02 0.69
CA HIS A 20 -3.55 -6.19 0.81
C HIS A 20 -3.83 -4.80 1.44
N ALA A 21 -4.81 -4.69 2.34
CA ALA A 21 -5.09 -3.45 3.06
C ALA A 21 -3.85 -2.83 3.73
N ASP A 22 -3.03 -3.66 4.39
CA ASP A 22 -1.80 -3.21 5.05
C ASP A 22 -0.79 -2.65 4.04
N GLY A 23 -0.71 -3.26 2.84
CA GLY A 23 0.17 -2.81 1.76
C GLY A 23 -0.16 -1.40 1.30
N ASN A 24 -1.45 -1.09 1.14
CA ASN A 24 -1.92 0.25 0.78
C ASN A 24 -1.53 1.30 1.82
N LEU A 25 -1.65 0.95 3.10
CA LEU A 25 -1.26 1.82 4.21
C LEU A 25 0.23 2.16 4.17
N TYR A 26 1.11 1.18 3.94
CA TYR A 26 2.56 1.44 3.84
C TYR A 26 2.91 2.35 2.67
N ILE A 27 2.26 2.15 1.51
CA ILE A 27 2.47 3.01 0.34
C ILE A 27 2.10 4.47 0.68
N VAL A 28 0.92 4.71 1.26
CA VAL A 28 0.53 6.07 1.62
C VAL A 28 1.45 6.66 2.69
N GLN A 29 1.86 5.88 3.69
CA GLN A 29 2.76 6.36 4.73
C GLN A 29 4.10 6.82 4.16
N ALA A 30 4.70 6.05 3.25
CA ALA A 30 5.98 6.41 2.66
C ALA A 30 5.90 7.58 1.68
N PHE A 31 4.88 7.61 0.81
CA PHE A 31 4.80 8.56 -0.30
C PHE A 31 3.97 9.83 -0.03
N GLN A 32 3.12 9.83 1.00
CA GLN A 32 2.26 10.96 1.31
C GLN A 32 2.38 11.42 2.75
N ASP A 33 1.96 10.58 3.70
CA ASP A 33 1.87 11.00 5.09
C ASP A 33 2.08 9.83 6.05
N ARG A 34 3.22 9.83 6.75
CA ARG A 34 3.58 8.79 7.74
C ARG A 34 2.62 8.74 8.93
N ALA A 35 1.77 9.76 9.13
CA ALA A 35 0.74 9.74 10.17
C ALA A 35 -0.59 9.11 9.69
N ALA A 36 -0.64 8.56 8.47
CA ALA A 36 -1.78 7.78 8.02
C ALA A 36 -1.94 6.52 8.86
N THR A 37 -3.15 6.29 9.37
CA THR A 37 -3.52 5.13 10.20
C THR A 37 -4.30 4.09 9.41
N ARG A 38 -4.96 4.50 8.32
CA ARG A 38 -5.67 3.61 7.40
C ARG A 38 -5.53 4.12 5.98
N ALA A 39 -5.40 3.22 5.01
CA ALA A 39 -5.47 3.59 3.60
C ALA A 39 -6.16 2.50 2.77
N ASP A 40 -7.06 2.93 1.89
CA ASP A 40 -7.81 2.11 0.97
C ASP A 40 -7.59 2.65 -0.45
N MET A 41 -7.30 1.78 -1.40
CA MET A 41 -7.25 2.16 -2.81
C MET A 41 -8.67 2.47 -3.27
N VAL A 42 -8.85 3.58 -3.99
CA VAL A 42 -10.16 4.01 -4.52
C VAL A 42 -10.28 3.65 -5.99
N THR A 43 -9.26 4.02 -6.78
CA THR A 43 -9.21 3.78 -8.21
C THR A 43 -7.77 3.82 -8.69
N LEU A 44 -7.51 3.36 -9.91
CA LEU A 44 -6.22 3.49 -10.57
C LEU A 44 -6.41 3.69 -12.07
N ASP A 45 -5.46 4.40 -12.65
CA ASP A 45 -5.33 4.69 -14.07
C ASP A 45 -4.06 4.03 -14.63
N GLU A 46 -3.82 4.20 -15.93
CA GLU A 46 -2.63 3.68 -16.60
C GLU A 46 -1.31 4.25 -16.09
N THR A 47 -1.31 5.40 -15.41
CA THR A 47 -0.09 6.08 -14.93
C THR A 47 -0.13 6.49 -13.46
N THR A 48 -1.30 6.49 -12.83
CA THR A 48 -1.48 6.96 -11.44
C THR A 48 -2.45 6.07 -10.68
N GLY A 49 -2.19 5.82 -9.41
CA GLY A 49 -3.17 5.25 -8.49
C GLY A 49 -3.74 6.31 -7.55
N THR A 50 -4.99 6.14 -7.16
CA THR A 50 -5.69 6.98 -6.19
C THR A 50 -6.01 6.17 -4.93
N TRP A 51 -5.55 6.65 -3.79
CA TRP A 51 -5.80 6.09 -2.47
C TRP A 51 -6.53 7.08 -1.58
N SER A 52 -7.43 6.60 -0.74
CA SER A 52 -8.05 7.36 0.34
C SER A 52 -7.41 6.91 1.64
N TYR A 53 -6.95 7.85 2.47
CA TYR A 53 -6.32 7.55 3.73
C TYR A 53 -6.88 8.38 4.87
N THR A 54 -6.89 7.81 6.06
CA THR A 54 -7.34 8.46 7.29
C THR A 54 -6.14 8.70 8.19
N LEU A 55 -6.06 9.90 8.75
CA LEU A 55 -5.05 10.30 9.73
C LEU A 55 -5.48 9.91 11.15
N GLU A 56 -4.55 9.96 12.10
CA GLU A 56 -4.83 9.69 13.52
C GLU A 56 -5.91 10.62 14.11
N ASP A 57 -6.01 11.86 13.60
CA ASP A 57 -7.05 12.85 13.95
C ASP A 57 -8.45 12.49 13.38
N GLY A 58 -8.57 11.42 12.58
CA GLY A 58 -9.80 11.02 11.90
C GLY A 58 -10.06 11.76 10.59
N THR A 59 -9.20 12.72 10.23
CA THR A 59 -9.26 13.42 8.95
C THR A 59 -8.99 12.45 7.79
N THR A 60 -9.92 12.36 6.84
CA THR A 60 -9.77 11.53 5.62
C THR A 60 -9.34 12.39 4.44
N LYS A 61 -8.32 11.93 3.71
CA LYS A 61 -7.69 12.64 2.58
C LYS A 61 -7.48 11.68 1.41
N THR A 62 -7.35 12.26 0.23
CA THR A 62 -7.06 11.50 -1.00
C THR A 62 -5.64 11.75 -1.45
N ALA A 63 -4.94 10.67 -1.77
CA ALA A 63 -3.59 10.62 -2.30
C ALA A 63 -3.62 10.16 -3.76
N VAL A 64 -2.93 10.88 -4.64
CA VAL A 64 -2.68 10.42 -6.02
C VAL A 64 -1.20 10.18 -6.18
N ILE A 65 -0.81 8.93 -6.42
CA ILE A 65 0.60 8.52 -6.52
C ILE A 65 0.83 8.02 -7.94
N ALA A 66 1.84 8.57 -8.60
CA ALA A 66 2.22 8.14 -9.95
C ALA A 66 2.94 6.78 -9.90
N PHE A 67 2.57 5.88 -10.80
CA PHE A 67 3.30 4.65 -11.00
C PHE A 67 4.66 4.95 -11.67
N PRO A 68 5.70 4.16 -11.37
CA PRO A 68 6.99 4.35 -12.00
C PRO A 68 6.93 4.08 -13.51
N ASN A 69 6.06 3.18 -13.96
CA ASN A 69 5.81 2.90 -15.37
C ASN A 69 4.32 2.91 -15.71
N LYS A 70 4.04 3.08 -17.01
CA LYS A 70 2.68 2.98 -17.54
C LYS A 70 2.21 1.53 -17.55
N LEU A 71 1.01 1.28 -17.02
CA LEU A 71 0.33 0.00 -17.06
C LEU A 71 -0.08 -0.33 -18.49
N GLN A 72 0.34 -1.49 -19.01
CA GLN A 72 -0.03 -1.96 -20.35
C GLN A 72 -0.96 -3.17 -20.33
N LYS A 73 -1.00 -3.90 -19.22
CA LYS A 73 -1.89 -5.05 -18.97
C LYS A 73 -2.29 -5.07 -17.49
N ARG A 74 -3.32 -5.87 -17.18
CA ARG A 74 -3.79 -6.07 -15.78
C ARG A 74 -2.70 -6.62 -14.86
N ASP A 75 -1.81 -7.44 -15.40
CA ASP A 75 -0.71 -8.02 -14.61
C ASP A 75 0.26 -6.94 -14.12
N ASP A 76 0.44 -5.86 -14.89
CA ASP A 76 1.31 -4.75 -14.49
C ASP A 76 0.78 -4.03 -13.25
N ILE A 77 -0.55 -4.02 -13.01
CA ILE A 77 -1.14 -3.37 -11.82
C ILE A 77 -0.48 -3.93 -10.56
N ARG A 78 -0.38 -5.25 -10.46
CA ARG A 78 0.24 -5.92 -9.31
C ARG A 78 1.74 -5.66 -9.25
N ILE A 79 2.42 -5.67 -10.40
CA ILE A 79 3.88 -5.45 -10.47
C ILE A 79 4.22 -4.04 -9.98
N GLU A 80 3.53 -3.03 -10.49
CA GLU A 80 3.79 -1.63 -10.13
C GLU A 80 3.37 -1.32 -8.69
N VAL A 81 2.24 -1.86 -8.22
CA VAL A 81 1.83 -1.72 -6.81
C VAL A 81 2.84 -2.39 -5.88
N VAL A 82 3.34 -3.58 -6.22
CA VAL A 82 4.39 -4.27 -5.45
C VAL A 82 5.71 -3.49 -5.49
N ALA A 83 6.04 -2.84 -6.61
CA ALA A 83 7.21 -1.97 -6.70
C ALA A 83 7.10 -0.78 -5.75
N LEU A 84 5.95 -0.08 -5.74
CA LEU A 84 5.67 1.00 -4.79
C LEU A 84 5.72 0.49 -3.34
N TYR A 85 5.12 -0.66 -3.05
CA TYR A 85 5.18 -1.27 -1.73
C TYR A 85 6.62 -1.56 -1.28
N LYS A 86 7.45 -2.14 -2.14
CA LYS A 86 8.86 -2.42 -1.84
C LYS A 86 9.65 -1.14 -1.57
N GLN A 87 9.40 -0.08 -2.34
CA GLN A 87 10.00 1.23 -2.10
C GLN A 87 9.54 1.80 -0.77
N ALA A 88 8.24 1.71 -0.46
CA ALA A 88 7.69 2.14 0.81
C ALA A 88 8.30 1.37 1.99
N CYS A 89 8.46 0.04 1.88
CA CYS A 89 9.14 -0.76 2.88
C CYS A 89 10.59 -0.32 3.09
N THR A 90 11.30 -0.03 2.01
CA THR A 90 12.68 0.44 2.06
C THR A 90 12.78 1.82 2.74
N ASP A 91 11.87 2.74 2.41
CA ASP A 91 11.81 4.08 2.97
C ASP A 91 11.41 4.08 4.46
N LEU A 92 10.42 3.26 4.82
CA LEU A 92 9.99 3.08 6.21
C LEU A 92 10.95 2.22 7.03
N GLY A 93 11.92 1.56 6.39
CA GLY A 93 12.85 0.62 7.04
C GLY A 93 12.17 -0.63 7.58
N VAL A 94 10.96 -0.96 7.10
CA VAL A 94 10.24 -2.17 7.50
C VAL A 94 10.62 -3.32 6.57
N ALA A 95 10.87 -4.50 7.13
CA ALA A 95 11.00 -5.70 6.31
C ALA A 95 9.64 -5.94 5.61
N PRO A 96 9.60 -6.12 4.28
CA PRO A 96 8.35 -6.43 3.60
C PRO A 96 7.78 -7.66 4.29
N ALA A 97 6.52 -7.57 4.74
CA ALA A 97 5.87 -8.62 5.47
C ALA A 97 5.64 -9.81 4.52
N GLY A 98 6.69 -10.61 4.31
CA GLY A 98 6.54 -11.97 3.89
C GLY A 98 5.67 -12.65 4.94
N HIS A 99 4.59 -13.29 4.49
CA HIS A 99 3.66 -14.11 5.25
C HIS A 99 4.37 -15.09 6.22
N GLY A 100 4.88 -14.60 7.34
CA GLY A 100 5.85 -15.31 8.16
C GLY A 100 5.84 -14.78 9.57
N HIS A 101 4.86 -15.26 10.33
CA HIS A 101 4.85 -15.40 11.79
C HIS A 101 6.17 -15.02 12.47
N GLY A 102 6.25 -13.78 12.95
CA GLY A 102 7.36 -13.27 13.75
C GLY A 102 6.82 -12.56 14.97
N HIS A 103 6.21 -13.32 15.88
CA HIS A 103 5.92 -12.87 17.25
C HIS A 103 7.26 -12.63 17.96
N GLY A 104 7.87 -11.47 17.72
CA GLY A 104 9.08 -11.00 18.38
C GLY A 104 8.73 -9.99 19.46
N HIS A 105 7.98 -10.42 20.47
CA HIS A 105 7.91 -9.69 21.74
C HIS A 105 9.33 -9.66 22.31
N GLY A 106 9.96 -8.48 22.31
CA GLY A 106 11.28 -8.24 22.88
C GLY A 106 11.28 -7.00 23.76
N HIS A 107 10.24 -6.83 24.59
CA HIS A 107 10.27 -5.96 25.75
C HIS A 107 10.85 -6.74 26.95
N GLY A 108 11.72 -6.09 27.73
CA GLY A 108 12.26 -6.60 29.00
C GLY A 108 13.78 -6.78 28.95
N HIS A 109 14.62 -5.79 29.28
CA HIS A 109 14.88 -5.25 30.62
C HIS A 109 15.44 -6.32 31.59
N GLY A 110 16.68 -6.12 32.05
CA GLY A 110 17.10 -6.54 33.39
C GLY A 110 18.08 -7.72 33.53
N GLU A 111 19.28 -7.38 34.03
CA GLU A 111 19.94 -8.00 35.19
C GLU A 111 20.79 -9.29 35.04
N ASN A 112 22.11 -9.08 35.07
CA ASN A 112 23.09 -9.59 36.06
C ASN A 112 23.08 -11.09 36.47
N HIS A 113 24.14 -11.81 36.11
CA HIS A 113 25.08 -12.43 37.08
C HIS A 113 26.43 -12.75 36.41
#